data_AF-A0A5N4DQD2-F1
#
_entry.id   AF-A0A5N4DQD2-F1
#
_cell.length_a   1.000
_cell.length_b   1.000
_cell.length_c   1.000
_cell.angle_alpha   90.00
_cell.angle_beta   90.00
_cell.angle_gamma   90.00
#
_symmetry.space_group_name_H-M   'P 1'
#
loop_
_entity.id
_entity.type
_entity.pdbx_description
1 polymer ?
#
loop_
_entity_poly.entity_id
_entity_poly.type
_entity_poly.pdbx_seq_one_letter_code
_entity_poly.pdbx_strand_id
1 'polypeptide(L)'
;MLQAPTLMQGFRGLIYDNKTESMRTINLLQRMNIYQEVFLSILYRVLPIQKYLEPVYFYIYTLFGLQAIYVAALYVTSWLLSGTWLSGLLAAFWYVTNRIDTTRVEFTIPLRENWALPFFAIQIAAITYFLRPNLQPLSQRLTLLAIFISTFLFSLTWQFNQFMMLMQALVLFILDSLDMLPAVKVTWLYGIQLTGLLLVCILQFFNSMILGSLLISFNFSVLIARKLQKNLKTGSFLNRLGKLLLHLFVVLCLTLFLNNIIKKILNLKSDEHIFKFLKAKFGFGATRDFDANLYLCEEAFGLLPFNTFERLSDTLLFYAYIFVLSITVIAALAVAFHNLSDSTNQQSMGKVGKYTIGLKPETAYNLTHTILFGFLALSTMRMKYLWTSHMCVFASFGLCSPEIWELLLKLIHLYNPKRICIMRYSIPILILLYLCCKFWPGMMEELSELREFYDPDTVELMNWINSNTPRKAVFAGSMQLLAGVKLCTGRTLTNHPHYEDNSLRERTKAVYQIYAKRSPEDVHALLRSFGADYVILEDSICYERRHRRGCRLRDLLDVANGHMMDGPGENDPDLKLAGHPRFCEEIKRNLPPYTAYFTRVFQNKTFHVYKLSRNK
;
A
#
# COMPACT_ATOMS: atom_id res chain seq x y z
N MET A 1 16.78 -9.46 -19.30
CA MET A 1 16.10 -8.72 -20.39
C MET A 1 17.05 -7.81 -21.16
N LEU A 2 17.75 -6.88 -20.49
CA LEU A 2 18.69 -5.96 -21.15
C LEU A 2 19.89 -6.67 -21.80
N GLN A 3 20.47 -7.66 -21.11
CA GLN A 3 21.62 -8.44 -21.61
C GLN A 3 21.24 -9.58 -22.56
N ALA A 4 19.95 -9.83 -22.79
CA ALA A 4 19.51 -10.92 -23.66
C ALA A 4 19.63 -10.51 -25.14
N PRO A 5 20.10 -11.38 -26.04
CA PRO A 5 20.34 -11.01 -27.43
C PRO A 5 19.03 -10.59 -28.12
N THR A 6 17.92 -11.28 -27.85
CA THR A 6 16.58 -10.89 -28.35
C THR A 6 15.60 -10.68 -27.20
N LEU A 7 14.54 -9.89 -27.45
CA LEU A 7 13.46 -9.68 -26.48
C LEU A 7 12.78 -11.01 -26.12
N MET A 8 12.54 -11.87 -27.11
CA MET A 8 11.92 -13.18 -26.90
C MET A 8 12.74 -14.07 -25.96
N GLN A 9 14.07 -14.13 -26.15
CA GLN A 9 14.94 -14.86 -25.23
C GLN A 9 14.96 -14.22 -23.84
N GLY A 10 14.90 -12.89 -23.77
CA GLY A 10 14.78 -12.17 -22.51
C GLY A 10 13.50 -12.52 -21.74
N PHE A 11 12.35 -12.54 -22.43
CA PHE A 11 11.07 -12.98 -21.86
C PHE A 11 11.11 -14.43 -21.40
N ARG A 12 11.63 -15.34 -22.22
CA ARG A 12 11.79 -16.75 -21.85
C ARG A 12 12.67 -16.91 -20.61
N GLY A 13 13.74 -16.13 -20.49
CA GLY A 13 14.61 -16.13 -19.31
C GLY A 13 13.95 -15.59 -18.04
N LEU A 14 12.93 -14.72 -18.14
CA LEU A 14 12.14 -14.25 -17.01
C LEU A 14 11.05 -15.26 -16.59
N ILE A 15 10.47 -15.99 -17.56
CA ILE A 15 9.44 -17.01 -17.30
C ILE A 15 10.05 -18.28 -16.71
N TYR A 16 11.26 -18.64 -17.12
CA TYR A 16 11.99 -19.83 -16.66
C TYR A 16 13.28 -19.44 -15.94
N ASP A 17 13.16 -18.67 -14.85
CA ASP A 17 14.32 -18.22 -14.07
C ASP A 17 14.75 -19.28 -13.05
N ASN A 18 15.97 -19.79 -13.20
CA ASN A 18 16.63 -20.73 -12.29
C ASN A 18 17.86 -20.13 -11.56
N LYS A 19 18.05 -18.81 -11.63
CA LYS A 19 19.19 -18.06 -11.09
C LYS A 19 18.81 -17.22 -9.87
N THR A 20 17.53 -16.93 -9.66
CA THR A 20 17.09 -16.10 -8.55
C THR A 20 16.89 -16.93 -7.28
N GLU A 21 16.05 -17.96 -7.34
CA GLU A 21 15.78 -18.87 -6.22
C GLU A 21 16.56 -20.18 -6.37
N SER A 22 17.32 -20.55 -5.34
CA SER A 22 18.04 -21.83 -5.32
C SER A 22 17.07 -23.02 -5.33
N MET A 23 17.43 -24.05 -6.10
CA MET A 23 16.71 -25.31 -6.30
C MET A 23 15.33 -25.18 -6.95
N ARG A 24 15.00 -24.03 -7.57
CA ARG A 24 13.69 -23.79 -8.19
C ARG A 24 13.81 -23.05 -9.50
N THR A 25 12.87 -23.32 -10.40
CA THR A 25 12.62 -22.50 -11.58
C THR A 25 11.32 -21.75 -11.36
N ILE A 26 11.35 -20.43 -11.46
CA ILE A 26 10.22 -19.56 -11.18
C ILE A 26 9.88 -18.66 -12.38
N ASN A 27 8.60 -18.34 -12.50
CA ASN A 27 8.14 -17.30 -13.42
C ASN A 27 8.16 -15.94 -12.70
N LEU A 28 9.16 -15.12 -13.00
CA LEU A 28 9.31 -13.81 -12.36
C LEU A 28 8.16 -12.85 -12.69
N LEU A 29 7.57 -12.95 -13.89
CA LEU A 29 6.46 -12.07 -14.30
C LEU A 29 5.23 -12.32 -13.44
N GLN A 30 4.88 -13.60 -13.26
CA GLN A 30 3.76 -14.01 -12.44
C GLN A 30 4.03 -13.74 -10.95
N ARG A 31 5.25 -14.02 -10.49
CA ARG A 31 5.57 -14.02 -9.05
C ARG A 31 5.88 -12.62 -8.51
N MET A 32 6.70 -11.83 -9.21
CA MET A 32 7.22 -10.56 -8.68
C MET A 32 6.54 -9.31 -9.26
N ASN A 33 5.52 -9.49 -10.10
CA ASN A 33 4.79 -8.42 -10.78
C ASN A 33 5.72 -7.36 -11.40
N ILE A 34 6.68 -7.79 -12.23
CA ILE A 34 7.75 -6.95 -12.81
C ILE A 34 7.37 -6.31 -14.16
N TYR A 35 6.08 -6.07 -14.42
CA TYR A 35 5.60 -5.61 -15.74
C TYR A 35 6.14 -4.23 -16.09
N GLN A 36 6.25 -3.33 -15.12
CA GLN A 36 6.85 -2.01 -15.33
C GLN A 36 8.34 -2.11 -15.69
N GLU A 37 9.12 -3.00 -15.06
CA GLU A 37 10.53 -3.19 -15.42
C GLU A 37 10.67 -3.77 -16.82
N VAL A 38 9.80 -4.73 -17.19
CA VAL A 38 9.79 -5.30 -18.54
C VAL A 38 9.48 -4.22 -19.58
N PHE A 39 8.42 -3.43 -19.35
CA PHE A 39 8.06 -2.33 -20.24
C PHE A 39 9.21 -1.32 -20.41
N LEU A 40 9.81 -0.87 -19.29
CA LEU A 40 10.96 0.03 -19.36
C LEU A 40 12.16 -0.59 -20.05
N SER A 41 12.43 -1.87 -19.84
CA SER A 41 13.55 -2.54 -20.48
C SER A 41 13.39 -2.65 -22.00
N ILE A 42 12.15 -2.77 -22.49
CA ILE A 42 11.85 -2.73 -23.93
C ILE A 42 12.06 -1.31 -24.44
N LEU A 43 11.50 -0.32 -23.76
CA LEU A 43 11.62 1.09 -24.12
C LEU A 43 13.10 1.53 -24.20
N TYR A 44 13.90 1.13 -23.21
CA TYR A 44 15.34 1.39 -23.13
C TYR A 44 16.13 0.68 -24.24
N ARG A 45 15.64 -0.45 -24.76
CA ARG A 45 16.25 -1.16 -25.90
C ARG A 45 15.89 -0.58 -27.25
N VAL A 46 14.67 -0.08 -27.40
CA VAL A 46 14.14 0.45 -28.67
C VAL A 46 14.57 1.89 -28.90
N LEU A 47 14.60 2.71 -27.84
CA LEU A 47 14.99 4.10 -27.93
C LEU A 47 16.52 4.28 -27.80
N PRO A 48 17.11 5.34 -28.38
CA PRO A 48 18.55 5.61 -28.30
C PRO A 48 19.00 6.15 -26.93
N ILE A 49 18.33 5.76 -25.84
CA ILE A 49 18.58 6.24 -24.47
C ILE A 49 19.89 5.69 -23.91
N GLN A 50 20.31 4.52 -24.37
CA GLN A 50 21.52 3.82 -23.91
C GLN A 50 22.81 4.64 -24.11
N LYS A 51 22.78 5.62 -25.00
CA LYS A 51 23.92 6.52 -25.25
C LYS A 51 24.11 7.58 -24.16
N TYR A 52 23.06 7.88 -23.39
CA TYR A 52 23.00 9.05 -22.50
C TYR A 52 22.81 8.68 -21.04
N LEU A 53 22.14 7.56 -20.75
CA LEU A 53 21.71 7.20 -19.40
C LEU A 53 21.92 5.72 -19.14
N GLU A 54 22.46 5.38 -17.96
CA GLU A 54 22.48 3.99 -17.52
C GLU A 54 21.07 3.48 -17.18
N PRO A 55 20.82 2.16 -17.24
CA PRO A 55 19.48 1.61 -17.05
C PRO A 55 18.86 1.94 -15.69
N VAL A 56 19.68 2.01 -14.63
CA VAL A 56 19.22 2.29 -13.26
C VAL A 56 18.75 3.74 -13.15
N TYR A 57 19.50 4.71 -13.69
CA TYR A 57 19.08 6.11 -13.72
C TYR A 57 17.83 6.30 -14.59
N PHE A 58 17.75 5.61 -15.73
CA PHE A 58 16.52 5.64 -16.55
C PHE A 58 15.29 5.16 -15.77
N TYR A 59 15.43 4.08 -15.00
CA TYR A 59 14.36 3.58 -14.12
C TYR A 59 13.96 4.62 -13.07
N ILE A 60 14.93 5.18 -12.36
CA ILE A 60 14.70 6.16 -11.28
C ILE A 60 14.03 7.44 -11.83
N TYR A 61 14.58 8.01 -12.90
CA TYR A 61 14.03 9.23 -13.51
C TYR A 61 12.63 9.02 -14.10
N THR A 62 12.34 7.84 -14.66
CA THR A 62 10.98 7.53 -15.10
C THR A 62 10.01 7.51 -13.92
N LEU A 63 10.41 6.92 -12.79
CA LEU A 63 9.57 6.91 -11.60
C LEU A 63 9.37 8.31 -11.02
N PHE A 64 10.41 9.16 -10.99
CA PHE A 64 10.27 10.56 -10.56
C PHE A 64 9.36 11.37 -11.49
N GLY A 65 9.47 11.18 -12.82
CA GLY A 65 8.53 11.76 -13.78
C GLY A 65 7.09 11.31 -13.52
N LEU A 66 6.90 10.05 -13.14
CA LEU A 66 5.59 9.54 -12.75
C LEU A 66 5.06 10.17 -11.44
N GLN A 67 5.94 10.52 -10.49
CA GLN A 67 5.54 11.29 -9.31
C GLN A 67 5.11 12.73 -9.65
N ALA A 68 5.73 13.35 -10.65
CA ALA A 68 5.26 14.65 -11.13
C ALA A 68 3.83 14.56 -11.68
N ILE A 69 3.52 13.47 -12.40
CA ILE A 69 2.15 13.17 -12.87
C ILE A 69 1.19 12.98 -11.68
N TYR A 70 1.63 12.32 -10.60
CA TYR A 70 0.83 12.17 -9.39
C TYR A 70 0.46 13.52 -8.77
N VAL A 71 1.44 14.40 -8.55
CA VAL A 71 1.18 15.75 -8.00
C VAL A 71 0.30 16.57 -8.94
N ALA A 72 0.50 16.47 -10.26
CA ALA A 72 -0.37 17.11 -11.24
C ALA A 72 -1.82 16.59 -11.16
N ALA A 73 -2.03 15.29 -10.95
CA ALA A 73 -3.36 14.72 -10.78
C ALA A 73 -4.03 15.20 -9.47
N LEU A 74 -3.28 15.35 -8.38
CA LEU A 74 -3.78 15.95 -7.13
C LEU A 74 -4.18 17.42 -7.34
N TYR A 75 -3.32 18.19 -8.03
CA TYR A 75 -3.60 19.58 -8.42
C TYR A 75 -4.91 19.68 -9.22
N VAL A 76 -5.05 18.84 -10.26
CA VAL A 76 -6.26 18.80 -11.10
C VAL A 76 -7.48 18.40 -10.29
N THR A 77 -7.38 17.41 -9.39
CA THR A 77 -8.50 17.00 -8.54
C THR A 77 -8.99 18.15 -7.67
N SER A 78 -8.07 18.85 -7.00
CA SER A 78 -8.39 20.01 -6.14
C SER A 78 -8.99 21.18 -6.94
N TRP A 79 -8.47 21.43 -8.15
CA TRP A 79 -9.05 22.42 -9.06
C TRP A 79 -10.45 22.02 -9.52
N LEU A 80 -10.66 20.77 -9.93
CA LEU A 80 -11.97 20.28 -10.35
C LEU A 80 -13.01 20.41 -9.22
N LEU A 81 -12.64 20.18 -7.96
CA LEU A 81 -13.57 20.31 -6.86
C LEU A 81 -13.90 21.78 -6.52
N SER A 82 -12.88 22.66 -6.48
CA SER A 82 -13.05 24.06 -6.06
C SER A 82 -13.48 25.01 -7.18
N GLY A 83 -13.17 24.69 -8.43
CA GLY A 83 -13.31 25.59 -9.58
C GLY A 83 -12.19 26.65 -9.69
N THR A 84 -11.13 26.57 -8.88
CA THR A 84 -10.00 27.53 -8.91
C THR A 84 -8.64 26.85 -8.97
N TRP A 85 -7.76 27.38 -9.82
CA TRP A 85 -6.36 26.94 -9.93
C TRP A 85 -5.58 27.10 -8.63
N LEU A 86 -5.89 28.12 -7.83
CA LEU A 86 -5.27 28.40 -6.52
C LEU A 86 -5.40 27.21 -5.56
N SER A 87 -6.50 26.47 -5.64
CA SER A 87 -6.69 25.25 -4.85
C SER A 87 -5.77 24.11 -5.29
N GLY A 88 -5.52 24.00 -6.59
CA GLY A 88 -4.52 23.05 -7.08
C GLY A 88 -3.13 23.40 -6.52
N LEU A 89 -2.78 24.69 -6.58
CA LEU A 89 -1.47 25.17 -6.13
C LEU A 89 -1.25 24.92 -4.64
N LEU A 90 -2.22 25.28 -3.79
CA LEU A 90 -2.15 25.05 -2.35
C LEU A 90 -2.04 23.55 -2.01
N ALA A 91 -2.81 22.68 -2.70
CA ALA A 91 -2.68 21.23 -2.52
C ALA A 91 -1.28 20.71 -2.88
N ALA A 92 -0.66 21.22 -3.96
CA ALA A 92 0.69 20.84 -4.36
C ALA A 92 1.75 21.32 -3.36
N PHE A 93 1.64 22.56 -2.84
CA PHE A 93 2.54 23.07 -1.81
C PHE A 93 2.44 22.26 -0.50
N TRP A 94 1.22 21.94 -0.05
CA TRP A 94 1.04 21.07 1.11
C TRP A 94 1.59 19.66 0.87
N TYR A 95 1.45 19.13 -0.35
CA TYR A 95 2.02 17.83 -0.69
C TYR A 95 3.55 17.82 -0.54
N VAL A 96 4.23 18.84 -1.07
CA VAL A 96 5.70 18.95 -1.03
C VAL A 96 6.21 19.24 0.38
N THR A 97 5.59 20.19 1.10
CA THR A 97 6.00 20.55 2.47
C THR A 97 5.79 19.41 3.47
N ASN A 98 4.81 18.53 3.24
CA ASN A 98 4.56 17.35 4.07
C ASN A 98 5.08 16.05 3.44
N ARG A 99 6.16 16.09 2.63
CA ARG A 99 6.67 14.93 1.86
C ARG A 99 6.92 13.66 2.69
N ILE A 100 7.34 13.80 3.96
CA ILE A 100 7.58 12.71 4.91
C ILE A 100 6.30 11.87 5.17
N ASP A 101 5.14 12.50 5.06
CA ASP A 101 3.83 11.88 5.31
C ASP A 101 3.03 11.63 4.02
N THR A 102 3.35 12.31 2.91
CA THR A 102 2.62 12.21 1.63
C THR A 102 3.23 11.22 0.64
N THR A 103 4.53 10.92 0.73
CA THR A 103 5.21 10.01 -0.19
C THR A 103 6.28 9.17 0.48
N ARG A 104 6.64 8.05 -0.17
CA ARG A 104 7.72 7.14 0.25
C ARG A 104 8.84 7.03 -0.79
N VAL A 105 8.73 7.82 -1.85
CA VAL A 105 9.67 7.82 -2.97
C VAL A 105 11.06 8.24 -2.53
N GLU A 106 11.15 9.16 -1.55
CA GLU A 106 12.41 9.66 -0.99
C GLU A 106 13.30 8.54 -0.43
N PHE A 107 12.73 7.60 0.33
CA PHE A 107 13.49 6.55 1.00
C PHE A 107 13.51 5.22 0.25
N THR A 108 12.49 4.97 -0.57
CA THR A 108 12.25 3.64 -1.15
C THR A 108 11.68 3.75 -2.56
N ILE A 109 12.52 4.21 -3.49
CA ILE A 109 12.19 4.51 -4.89
C ILE A 109 11.45 3.35 -5.61
N PRO A 110 11.94 2.09 -5.63
CA PRO A 110 11.40 1.04 -6.49
C PRO A 110 10.11 0.37 -5.97
N LEU A 111 9.47 0.91 -4.91
CA LEU A 111 8.23 0.33 -4.41
C LEU A 111 7.12 0.34 -5.45
N ARG A 112 6.35 -0.76 -5.51
CA ARG A 112 5.22 -0.93 -6.43
C ARG A 112 4.14 0.14 -6.24
N GLU A 113 3.92 0.60 -5.01
CA GLU A 113 2.98 1.69 -4.73
C GLU A 113 3.38 3.01 -5.40
N ASN A 114 4.68 3.33 -5.49
CA ASN A 114 5.15 4.55 -6.17
C ASN A 114 4.82 4.51 -7.67
N TRP A 115 4.80 3.32 -8.28
CA TRP A 115 4.34 3.14 -9.66
C TRP A 115 2.81 3.31 -9.80
N ALA A 116 2.05 2.84 -8.82
CA ALA A 116 0.61 2.71 -8.95
C ALA A 116 -0.16 3.98 -8.56
N LEU A 117 0.25 4.68 -7.49
CA LEU A 117 -0.43 5.88 -6.98
C LEU A 117 -0.67 6.99 -8.01
N PRO A 118 0.26 7.27 -8.94
CA PRO A 118 0.03 8.23 -10.02
C PRO A 118 -1.22 7.88 -10.84
N PHE A 119 -1.38 6.61 -11.23
CA PHE A 119 -2.56 6.14 -11.95
C PHE A 119 -3.81 6.19 -11.08
N PHE A 120 -3.69 5.89 -9.79
CA PHE A 120 -4.82 6.00 -8.86
C PHE A 120 -5.29 7.45 -8.68
N ALA A 121 -4.40 8.43 -8.61
CA ALA A 121 -4.80 9.84 -8.54
C ALA A 121 -5.47 10.31 -9.84
N ILE A 122 -4.96 9.88 -11.00
CA ILE A 122 -5.63 10.15 -12.28
C ILE A 122 -7.03 9.54 -12.27
N GLN A 123 -7.17 8.32 -11.75
CA GLN A 123 -8.47 7.66 -11.62
C GLN A 123 -9.41 8.47 -10.71
N ILE A 124 -8.97 8.92 -9.53
CA ILE A 124 -9.77 9.77 -8.63
C ILE A 124 -10.16 11.08 -9.31
N ALA A 125 -9.24 11.74 -10.01
CA ALA A 125 -9.52 12.96 -10.76
C ALA A 125 -10.59 12.73 -11.85
N ALA A 126 -10.45 11.65 -12.61
CA ALA A 126 -11.37 11.28 -13.67
C ALA A 126 -12.76 10.87 -13.13
N ILE A 127 -12.82 10.13 -12.02
CA ILE A 127 -14.09 9.81 -11.34
C ILE A 127 -14.74 11.08 -10.80
N THR A 128 -13.97 11.97 -10.18
CA THR A 128 -14.45 13.27 -9.69
C THR A 128 -15.09 14.08 -10.82
N TYR A 129 -14.46 14.12 -12.00
CA TYR A 129 -15.04 14.75 -13.18
C TYR A 129 -16.28 14.00 -13.71
N PHE A 130 -16.23 12.67 -13.79
CA PHE A 130 -17.32 11.82 -14.26
C PHE A 130 -18.59 11.95 -13.42
N LEU A 131 -18.47 12.20 -12.11
CA LEU A 131 -19.59 12.32 -11.20
C LEU A 131 -20.39 13.61 -11.37
N ARG A 132 -19.81 14.65 -11.99
CA ARG A 132 -20.50 15.94 -12.25
C ARG A 132 -21.81 15.77 -13.02
N PRO A 133 -22.84 16.58 -12.71
CA PRO A 133 -24.10 16.55 -13.44
C PRO A 133 -23.90 17.03 -14.89
N ASN A 134 -24.69 16.49 -15.82
CA ASN A 134 -24.82 16.96 -17.21
C ASN A 134 -23.52 17.06 -18.02
N LEU A 135 -22.78 15.95 -18.11
CA LEU A 135 -21.61 15.84 -19.00
C LEU A 135 -22.03 15.68 -20.46
N GLN A 136 -21.30 16.31 -21.37
CA GLN A 136 -21.45 16.04 -22.81
C GLN A 136 -21.11 14.57 -23.12
N PRO A 137 -21.82 13.91 -24.05
CA PRO A 137 -21.61 12.48 -24.36
C PRO A 137 -20.16 12.12 -24.72
N LEU A 138 -19.49 12.98 -25.49
CA LEU A 138 -18.08 12.76 -25.87
C LEU A 138 -17.17 12.84 -24.64
N SER A 139 -17.31 13.89 -23.83
CA SER A 139 -16.56 14.06 -22.58
C SER A 139 -16.77 12.88 -21.63
N GLN A 140 -18.01 12.38 -21.54
CA GLN A 140 -18.34 11.22 -20.73
C GLN A 140 -17.61 9.96 -21.19
N ARG A 141 -17.57 9.69 -22.51
CA ARG A 141 -16.84 8.54 -23.07
C ARG A 141 -15.34 8.64 -22.85
N LEU A 142 -14.74 9.81 -23.09
CA LEU A 142 -13.32 10.04 -22.86
C LEU A 142 -12.95 9.88 -21.38
N THR A 143 -13.81 10.36 -20.47
CA THR A 143 -13.60 10.21 -19.03
C THR A 143 -13.70 8.76 -18.60
N LEU A 144 -14.68 8.00 -19.10
CA LEU A 144 -14.79 6.56 -18.85
C LEU A 144 -13.57 5.79 -19.36
N LEU A 145 -13.04 6.14 -20.53
CA LEU A 145 -11.81 5.56 -21.06
C LEU A 145 -10.61 5.88 -20.15
N ALA A 146 -10.49 7.13 -19.69
CA ALA A 146 -9.45 7.53 -18.74
C ALA A 146 -9.56 6.76 -17.41
N ILE A 147 -10.78 6.57 -16.89
CA ILE A 147 -11.03 5.75 -15.69
C ILE A 147 -10.62 4.29 -15.96
N PHE A 148 -10.98 3.72 -17.10
CA PHE A 148 -10.61 2.34 -17.44
C PHE A 148 -9.09 2.16 -17.55
N ILE A 149 -8.40 3.00 -18.32
CA ILE A 149 -6.94 2.92 -18.51
C ILE A 149 -6.22 3.11 -17.18
N SER A 150 -6.59 4.14 -16.39
CA SER A 150 -5.96 4.40 -15.10
C SER A 150 -6.21 3.27 -14.09
N THR A 151 -7.43 2.71 -14.04
CA THR A 151 -7.76 1.54 -13.20
C THR A 151 -6.93 0.32 -13.60
N PHE A 152 -6.79 0.07 -14.90
CA PHE A 152 -6.02 -1.04 -15.43
C PHE A 152 -4.53 -0.90 -15.09
N LEU A 153 -3.92 0.26 -15.36
CA LEU A 153 -2.51 0.51 -15.04
C LEU A 153 -2.23 0.49 -13.54
N PHE A 154 -3.12 1.06 -12.73
CA PHE A 154 -3.07 0.95 -11.27
C PHE A 154 -3.06 -0.50 -10.80
N SER A 155 -3.96 -1.31 -11.36
CA SER A 155 -4.11 -2.72 -10.99
C SER A 155 -2.94 -3.58 -11.48
N LEU A 156 -2.39 -3.28 -12.65
CA LEU A 156 -1.24 -3.98 -13.23
C LEU A 156 0.04 -3.71 -12.44
N THR A 157 0.28 -2.47 -12.03
CA THR A 157 1.56 -2.06 -11.41
C THR A 157 1.69 -2.41 -9.94
N TRP A 158 0.59 -2.70 -9.24
CA TRP A 158 0.60 -3.02 -7.81
C TRP A 158 -0.30 -4.19 -7.46
N GLN A 159 0.29 -5.24 -6.91
CA GLN A 159 -0.40 -6.48 -6.53
C GLN A 159 -1.48 -6.29 -5.45
N PHE A 160 -1.30 -5.33 -4.54
CA PHE A 160 -2.25 -5.07 -3.44
C PHE A 160 -3.35 -4.06 -3.80
N ASN A 161 -3.45 -3.68 -5.08
CA ASN A 161 -4.46 -2.75 -5.58
C ASN A 161 -5.89 -3.14 -5.15
N GLN A 162 -6.17 -4.44 -5.06
CA GLN A 162 -7.49 -4.99 -4.73
C GLN A 162 -8.05 -4.48 -3.39
N PHE A 163 -7.18 -4.18 -2.42
CA PHE A 163 -7.63 -3.62 -1.14
C PHE A 163 -8.02 -2.15 -1.27
N MET A 164 -7.29 -1.37 -2.07
CA MET A 164 -7.62 0.04 -2.32
C MET A 164 -8.86 0.18 -3.18
N MET A 165 -8.99 -0.69 -4.19
CA MET A 165 -10.18 -0.77 -5.02
C MET A 165 -11.40 -1.26 -4.23
N LEU A 166 -11.23 -2.15 -3.24
CA LEU A 166 -12.30 -2.52 -2.30
C LEU A 166 -12.74 -1.33 -1.45
N MET A 167 -11.80 -0.52 -0.94
CA MET A 167 -12.15 0.70 -0.22
C MET A 167 -12.93 1.68 -1.11
N GLN A 168 -12.51 1.88 -2.37
CA GLN A 168 -13.27 2.68 -3.34
C GLN A 168 -14.64 2.06 -3.64
N ALA A 169 -14.75 0.74 -3.77
CA ALA A 169 -16.02 0.04 -3.97
C ALA A 169 -16.97 0.22 -2.78
N LEU A 170 -16.45 0.24 -1.55
CA LEU A 170 -17.20 0.57 -0.34
C LEU A 170 -17.67 2.03 -0.32
N VAL A 171 -16.82 2.98 -0.74
CA VAL A 171 -17.23 4.39 -0.92
C VAL A 171 -18.42 4.49 -1.87
N LEU A 172 -18.31 3.86 -3.04
CA LEU A 172 -19.39 3.86 -4.03
C LEU A 172 -20.67 3.22 -3.48
N PHE A 173 -20.53 2.14 -2.71
CA PHE A 173 -21.66 1.43 -2.11
C PHE A 173 -22.38 2.27 -1.05
N ILE A 174 -21.64 2.92 -0.14
CA ILE A 174 -22.19 3.80 0.89
C ILE A 174 -22.96 4.95 0.24
N LEU A 175 -22.36 5.59 -0.77
CA LEU A 175 -22.96 6.76 -1.41
C LEU A 175 -24.13 6.42 -2.33
N ASP A 176 -24.13 5.27 -3.01
CA ASP A 176 -25.29 4.78 -3.77
C ASP A 176 -26.44 4.43 -2.81
N SER A 177 -26.13 3.82 -1.66
CA SER A 177 -27.12 3.48 -0.61
C SER A 177 -27.79 4.72 0.00
N LEU A 178 -27.06 5.82 0.15
CA LEU A 178 -27.56 7.09 0.67
C LEU A 178 -28.18 8.02 -0.40
N ASP A 179 -28.32 7.54 -1.64
CA ASP A 179 -28.82 8.32 -2.80
C ASP A 179 -28.02 9.61 -3.08
N MET A 180 -26.73 9.61 -2.76
CA MET A 180 -25.84 10.75 -3.01
C MET A 180 -25.14 10.67 -4.38
N LEU A 181 -25.18 9.50 -5.03
CA LEU A 181 -24.62 9.28 -6.37
C LEU A 181 -25.67 8.78 -7.36
N PRO A 182 -25.52 9.10 -8.66
CA PRO A 182 -26.34 8.49 -9.71
C PRO A 182 -26.04 6.99 -9.88
N ALA A 183 -27.05 6.16 -9.63
CA ALA A 183 -26.92 4.70 -9.65
C ALA A 183 -26.38 4.11 -10.97
N VAL A 184 -26.65 4.75 -12.11
CA VAL A 184 -26.15 4.35 -13.43
C VAL A 184 -24.63 4.55 -13.52
N LYS A 185 -24.13 5.69 -13.05
CA LYS A 185 -22.69 6.00 -13.04
C LYS A 185 -21.95 5.02 -12.12
N VAL A 186 -22.51 4.70 -10.97
CA VAL A 186 -21.95 3.73 -10.02
C VAL A 186 -21.84 2.34 -10.66
N THR A 187 -22.85 1.88 -11.42
CA THR A 187 -22.79 0.60 -12.14
C THR A 187 -21.64 0.56 -13.15
N TRP A 188 -21.42 1.63 -13.91
CA TRP A 188 -20.29 1.73 -14.84
C TRP A 188 -18.95 1.59 -14.12
N LEU A 189 -18.80 2.24 -12.95
CA LEU A 189 -17.57 2.15 -12.16
C LEU A 189 -17.31 0.70 -11.69
N TYR A 190 -18.30 0.01 -11.12
CA TYR A 190 -18.14 -1.40 -10.76
C TYR A 190 -17.79 -2.30 -11.96
N GLY A 191 -18.42 -2.05 -13.12
CA GLY A 191 -18.10 -2.75 -14.36
C GLY A 191 -16.66 -2.54 -14.83
N ILE A 192 -16.14 -1.31 -14.74
CA ILE A 192 -14.75 -0.99 -15.05
C ILE A 192 -13.78 -1.69 -14.08
N GLN A 193 -14.08 -1.68 -12.77
CA GLN A 193 -13.24 -2.35 -11.79
C GLN A 193 -13.14 -3.87 -12.06
N LEU A 194 -14.27 -4.52 -12.34
CA LEU A 194 -14.32 -5.95 -12.65
C LEU A 194 -13.59 -6.29 -13.96
N THR A 195 -13.86 -5.55 -15.03
CA THR A 195 -13.22 -5.80 -16.34
C THR A 195 -11.73 -5.52 -16.32
N GLY A 196 -11.30 -4.46 -15.63
CA GLY A 196 -9.88 -4.14 -15.43
C GLY A 196 -9.13 -5.25 -14.69
N LEU A 197 -9.69 -5.74 -13.57
CA LEU A 197 -9.08 -6.84 -12.81
C LEU A 197 -9.04 -8.16 -13.58
N LEU A 198 -10.08 -8.46 -14.35
CA LEU A 198 -10.11 -9.65 -15.20
C LEU A 198 -9.00 -9.58 -16.26
N LEU A 199 -8.80 -8.42 -16.89
CA LEU A 199 -7.74 -8.23 -17.87
C LEU A 199 -6.34 -8.36 -17.23
N VAL A 200 -6.14 -7.79 -16.05
CA VAL A 200 -4.88 -7.97 -15.29
C VAL A 200 -4.67 -9.43 -14.91
N CYS A 201 -5.72 -10.15 -14.49
CA CYS A 201 -5.65 -11.57 -14.18
C CYS A 201 -5.18 -12.40 -15.39
N ILE A 202 -5.71 -12.12 -16.59
CA ILE A 202 -5.27 -12.76 -17.84
C ILE A 202 -3.79 -12.47 -18.12
N LEU A 203 -3.38 -11.20 -18.00
CA LEU A 203 -1.99 -10.81 -18.24
C LEU A 203 -1.01 -11.39 -17.22
N GLN A 204 -1.46 -11.61 -15.99
CA GLN A 204 -0.70 -12.21 -14.89
C GLN A 204 -0.83 -13.73 -14.81
N PHE A 205 -1.08 -14.39 -15.95
CA PHE A 205 -1.13 -15.86 -16.05
C PHE A 205 -2.16 -16.49 -15.10
N PHE A 206 -3.36 -15.92 -15.04
CA PHE A 206 -4.46 -16.35 -14.18
C PHE A 206 -4.05 -16.39 -12.70
N ASN A 207 -3.46 -15.30 -12.22
CA ASN A 207 -3.08 -15.15 -10.83
C ASN A 207 -4.30 -15.36 -9.93
N SER A 208 -4.28 -16.47 -9.18
CA SER A 208 -5.41 -16.92 -8.37
C SER A 208 -5.69 -15.99 -7.19
N MET A 209 -4.71 -15.20 -6.74
CA MET A 209 -4.91 -14.20 -5.69
C MET A 209 -5.90 -13.10 -6.11
N ILE A 210 -5.82 -12.64 -7.37
CA ILE A 210 -6.74 -11.61 -7.89
C ILE A 210 -8.15 -12.19 -7.99
N LEU A 211 -8.28 -13.42 -8.50
CA LEU A 211 -9.56 -14.06 -8.70
C LEU A 211 -10.26 -14.38 -7.36
N GLY A 212 -9.50 -14.80 -6.34
CA GLY A 212 -9.97 -15.04 -4.98
C GLY A 212 -10.22 -13.79 -4.14
N SER A 213 -10.01 -12.60 -4.70
CA SER A 213 -10.11 -11.33 -3.98
C SER A 213 -11.52 -11.04 -3.46
N LEU A 214 -11.57 -10.40 -2.29
CA LEU A 214 -12.83 -9.96 -1.69
C LEU A 214 -13.52 -8.90 -2.56
N LEU A 215 -12.75 -8.11 -3.32
CA LEU A 215 -13.24 -7.08 -4.23
C LEU A 215 -14.11 -7.64 -5.35
N ILE A 216 -13.66 -8.68 -6.05
CA ILE A 216 -14.46 -9.30 -7.12
C ILE A 216 -15.77 -9.83 -6.54
N SER A 217 -15.68 -10.53 -5.41
CA SER A 217 -16.84 -11.09 -4.72
C SER A 217 -17.81 -9.99 -4.29
N PHE A 218 -17.31 -8.88 -3.76
CA PHE A 218 -18.09 -7.72 -3.32
C PHE A 218 -18.78 -7.02 -4.49
N ASN A 219 -18.05 -6.71 -5.56
CA ASN A 219 -18.61 -6.04 -6.73
C ASN A 219 -19.70 -6.88 -7.41
N PHE A 220 -19.50 -8.19 -7.57
CA PHE A 220 -20.56 -9.08 -8.05
C PHE A 220 -21.77 -9.10 -7.11
N SER A 221 -21.53 -9.14 -5.80
CA SER A 221 -22.60 -9.15 -4.80
C SER A 221 -23.44 -7.90 -4.85
N VAL A 222 -22.83 -6.72 -4.95
CA VAL A 222 -23.55 -5.44 -5.09
C VAL A 222 -24.39 -5.44 -6.38
N LEU A 223 -23.82 -5.86 -7.51
CA LEU A 223 -24.54 -5.90 -8.79
C LEU A 223 -25.72 -6.89 -8.78
N ILE A 224 -25.57 -8.05 -8.14
CA ILE A 224 -26.63 -9.05 -7.98
C ILE A 224 -27.71 -8.53 -7.01
N ALA A 225 -27.30 -8.05 -5.82
CA ALA A 225 -28.22 -7.53 -4.81
C ALA A 225 -29.07 -6.38 -5.35
N ARG A 226 -28.49 -5.50 -6.17
CA ARG A 226 -29.23 -4.42 -6.86
C ARG A 226 -30.27 -4.93 -7.84
N LYS A 227 -30.06 -6.07 -8.50
CA LYS A 227 -31.06 -6.69 -9.38
C LYS A 227 -32.19 -7.37 -8.57
N LEU A 228 -31.85 -7.95 -7.43
CA LEU A 228 -32.79 -8.65 -6.54
C LEU A 228 -33.67 -7.68 -5.74
N GLN A 229 -33.07 -6.65 -5.13
CA GLN A 229 -33.76 -5.70 -4.27
C GLN A 229 -34.18 -4.45 -5.04
N LYS A 230 -35.31 -4.55 -5.75
CA LYS A 230 -35.96 -3.40 -6.38
C LYS A 230 -36.65 -2.53 -5.31
N ASN A 231 -36.81 -1.24 -5.59
CA ASN A 231 -37.54 -0.29 -4.71
C ASN A 231 -36.89 -0.03 -3.33
N LEU A 232 -35.55 -0.03 -3.26
CA LEU A 232 -34.80 0.35 -2.04
C LEU A 232 -35.02 1.83 -1.66
N LYS A 233 -35.35 2.69 -2.63
CA LYS A 233 -35.45 4.15 -2.45
C LYS A 233 -36.84 4.63 -1.99
N THR A 234 -37.81 3.73 -1.83
CA THR A 234 -39.21 4.09 -1.50
C THR A 234 -39.58 3.70 -0.07
N GLY A 235 -40.42 4.51 0.57
CA GLY A 235 -40.98 4.29 1.91
C GLY A 235 -40.55 5.35 2.94
N SER A 236 -41.28 5.38 4.07
CA SER A 236 -40.94 6.23 5.21
C SER A 236 -39.53 5.97 5.74
N PHE A 237 -38.98 6.94 6.48
CA PHE A 237 -37.61 6.89 7.03
C PHE A 237 -37.23 5.53 7.65
N LEU A 238 -38.06 5.00 8.56
CA LEU A 238 -37.81 3.71 9.23
C LEU A 238 -37.84 2.52 8.25
N ASN A 239 -38.79 2.52 7.31
CA ASN A 239 -38.88 1.47 6.30
C ASN A 239 -37.65 1.50 5.38
N ARG A 240 -37.22 2.70 4.99
CA ARG A 240 -36.02 2.88 4.17
C ARG A 240 -34.76 2.47 4.91
N LEU A 241 -34.61 2.84 6.18
CA LEU A 241 -33.50 2.39 7.02
C LEU A 241 -33.48 0.86 7.13
N GLY A 242 -34.63 0.22 7.39
CA GLY A 242 -34.75 -1.23 7.41
C GLY A 242 -34.38 -1.89 6.08
N LYS A 243 -34.83 -1.34 4.95
CA LYS A 243 -34.45 -1.79 3.61
C LYS A 243 -32.95 -1.66 3.34
N LEU A 244 -32.31 -0.59 3.81
CA LEU A 244 -30.85 -0.40 3.67
C LEU A 244 -30.05 -1.36 4.55
N LEU A 245 -30.49 -1.61 5.78
CA LEU A 245 -29.89 -2.63 6.64
C LEU A 245 -30.01 -4.02 6.02
N LEU A 246 -31.17 -4.35 5.45
CA LEU A 246 -31.36 -5.58 4.70
C LEU A 246 -30.47 -5.63 3.45
N HIS A 247 -30.32 -4.52 2.71
CA HIS A 247 -29.42 -4.45 1.55
C HIS A 247 -27.97 -4.72 1.94
N LEU A 248 -27.48 -4.07 3.00
CA LEU A 248 -26.16 -4.28 3.56
C LEU A 248 -25.97 -5.74 3.98
N PHE A 249 -26.93 -6.32 4.69
CA PHE A 249 -26.88 -7.71 5.14
C PHE A 249 -26.82 -8.70 3.96
N VAL A 250 -27.67 -8.50 2.94
CA VAL A 250 -27.68 -9.34 1.72
C VAL A 250 -26.35 -9.23 0.97
N VAL A 251 -25.83 -8.01 0.77
CA VAL A 251 -24.55 -7.81 0.09
C VAL A 251 -23.41 -8.48 0.86
N LEU A 252 -23.36 -8.35 2.19
CA LEU A 252 -22.32 -8.96 3.02
C LEU A 252 -22.40 -10.49 2.96
N CYS A 253 -23.59 -11.07 3.14
CA CYS A 253 -23.79 -12.52 3.08
C CYS A 253 -23.42 -13.09 1.70
N LEU A 254 -23.85 -12.43 0.64
CA LEU A 254 -23.54 -12.83 -0.73
C LEU A 254 -22.04 -12.69 -1.03
N THR A 255 -21.39 -11.64 -0.51
CA THR A 255 -19.95 -11.44 -0.67
C THR A 255 -19.16 -12.56 -0.04
N LEU A 256 -19.47 -12.92 1.22
CA LEU A 256 -18.80 -14.00 1.94
C LEU A 256 -19.08 -15.36 1.28
N PHE A 257 -20.32 -15.59 0.85
CA PHE A 257 -20.71 -16.82 0.16
C PHE A 257 -19.96 -16.99 -1.16
N LEU A 258 -19.96 -15.98 -2.03
CA LEU A 258 -19.23 -16.00 -3.30
C LEU A 258 -17.72 -16.13 -3.07
N ASN A 259 -17.17 -15.41 -2.09
CA ASN A 259 -15.74 -15.48 -1.79
C ASN A 259 -15.32 -16.89 -1.34
N ASN A 260 -16.11 -17.52 -0.48
CA ASN A 260 -15.86 -18.89 -0.02
C ASN A 260 -15.99 -19.91 -1.15
N ILE A 261 -16.97 -19.76 -2.05
CA ILE A 261 -17.11 -20.62 -3.23
C ILE A 261 -15.88 -20.49 -4.14
N ILE A 262 -15.51 -19.25 -4.50
CA ILE A 262 -14.36 -19.01 -5.39
C ILE A 262 -13.08 -19.58 -4.79
N LYS A 263 -12.83 -19.34 -3.49
CA LYS A 263 -11.66 -19.89 -2.79
C LYS A 263 -11.65 -21.41 -2.76
N LYS A 264 -12.81 -22.05 -2.57
CA LYS A 264 -12.94 -23.51 -2.58
C LYS A 264 -12.69 -24.09 -3.98
N ILE A 265 -13.22 -23.46 -5.03
CA ILE A 265 -13.01 -23.89 -6.43
C ILE A 265 -11.53 -23.78 -6.82
N LEU A 266 -10.86 -22.71 -6.40
CA LEU A 266 -9.46 -22.42 -6.76
C LEU A 266 -8.44 -23.03 -5.78
N ASN A 267 -8.89 -23.75 -4.74
CA ASN A 267 -8.06 -24.32 -3.68
C ASN A 267 -7.05 -23.31 -3.07
N LEU A 268 -7.52 -22.10 -2.80
CA LEU A 268 -6.68 -20.99 -2.34
C LEU A 268 -6.44 -21.07 -0.83
N LYS A 269 -5.20 -21.43 -0.45
CA LYS A 269 -4.71 -21.36 0.95
C LYS A 269 -3.94 -20.05 1.26
N SER A 270 -3.69 -19.21 0.24
CA SER A 270 -2.76 -18.08 0.35
C SER A 270 -3.25 -16.96 1.26
N ASP A 271 -4.55 -16.68 1.31
CA ASP A 271 -5.08 -15.47 2.00
C ASP A 271 -5.33 -15.66 3.49
N GLU A 272 -5.25 -16.90 4.00
CA GLU A 272 -5.48 -17.17 5.43
C GLU A 272 -4.54 -16.35 6.32
N HIS A 273 -3.30 -16.10 5.90
CA HIS A 273 -2.35 -15.31 6.69
C HIS A 273 -2.79 -13.84 6.85
N ILE A 274 -3.38 -13.21 5.82
CA ILE A 274 -3.85 -11.82 5.89
C ILE A 274 -5.04 -11.74 6.84
N PHE A 275 -5.98 -12.67 6.74
CA PHE A 275 -7.14 -12.70 7.65
C PHE A 275 -6.74 -13.04 9.08
N LYS A 276 -5.80 -13.96 9.29
CA LYS A 276 -5.22 -14.25 10.61
C LYS A 276 -4.53 -13.02 11.20
N PHE A 277 -3.74 -12.32 10.39
CA PHE A 277 -3.11 -11.06 10.78
C PHE A 277 -4.16 -10.01 11.18
N LEU A 278 -5.19 -9.77 10.36
CA LEU A 278 -6.25 -8.81 10.68
C LEU A 278 -7.02 -9.21 11.95
N LYS A 279 -7.35 -10.49 12.10
CA LYS A 279 -8.02 -11.02 13.30
C LYS A 279 -7.20 -10.77 14.56
N ALA A 280 -5.90 -11.04 14.51
CA ALA A 280 -4.98 -10.80 15.62
C ALA A 280 -4.78 -9.30 15.88
N LYS A 281 -4.62 -8.49 14.82
CA LYS A 281 -4.45 -7.04 14.90
C LYS A 281 -5.61 -6.34 15.62
N PHE A 282 -6.84 -6.78 15.37
CA PHE A 282 -8.03 -6.23 16.03
C PHE A 282 -8.41 -6.96 17.34
N GLY A 283 -7.54 -7.82 17.86
CA GLY A 283 -7.74 -8.48 19.16
C GLY A 283 -8.79 -9.60 19.15
N PHE A 284 -9.23 -10.06 17.98
CA PHE A 284 -10.20 -11.15 17.85
C PHE A 284 -9.57 -12.56 17.96
N GLY A 285 -8.32 -12.68 18.40
CA GLY A 285 -7.65 -13.94 18.71
C GLY A 285 -6.14 -13.80 18.94
N ALA A 286 -5.59 -14.49 19.94
CA ALA A 286 -4.15 -14.60 20.16
C ALA A 286 -3.52 -15.51 19.10
N THR A 287 -2.32 -15.17 18.63
CA THR A 287 -1.59 -15.98 17.63
C THR A 287 -0.17 -16.25 18.06
N ARG A 288 0.23 -17.53 17.99
CA ARG A 288 1.62 -17.99 18.08
C ARG A 288 2.26 -18.18 16.70
N ASP A 289 1.50 -17.89 15.64
CA ASP A 289 1.98 -18.02 14.27
C ASP A 289 3.11 -17.01 14.03
N PHE A 290 4.31 -17.53 13.77
CA PHE A 290 5.51 -16.75 13.46
C PHE A 290 5.24 -15.69 12.39
N ASP A 291 4.58 -16.10 11.30
CA ASP A 291 4.28 -15.25 10.16
C ASP A 291 3.38 -14.07 10.54
N ALA A 292 2.38 -14.28 11.39
CA ALA A 292 1.48 -13.21 11.83
C ALA A 292 2.18 -12.24 12.78
N ASN A 293 2.98 -12.77 13.71
CA ASN A 293 3.72 -11.94 14.68
C ASN A 293 4.82 -11.11 14.02
N LEU A 294 5.44 -11.61 12.93
CA LEU A 294 6.39 -10.83 12.14
C LEU A 294 5.77 -9.53 11.60
N TYR A 295 4.48 -9.54 11.25
CA TYR A 295 3.77 -8.33 10.82
C TYR A 295 3.26 -7.48 11.99
N LEU A 296 2.75 -8.10 13.07
CA LEU A 296 2.21 -7.38 14.22
C LEU A 296 3.27 -6.60 15.00
N CYS A 297 4.49 -7.14 15.03
CA CYS A 297 5.62 -6.54 15.74
C CYS A 297 6.36 -5.47 14.93
N GLU A 298 6.07 -5.35 13.63
CA GLU A 298 6.68 -4.35 12.77
C GLU A 298 5.99 -2.99 12.92
N GLU A 299 6.76 -1.94 13.27
CA GLU A 299 6.25 -0.58 13.53
C GLU A 299 5.41 -0.03 12.36
N ALA A 300 5.73 -0.41 11.12
CA ALA A 300 5.01 0.00 9.93
C ALA A 300 3.52 -0.42 9.94
N PHE A 301 3.18 -1.53 10.62
CA PHE A 301 1.80 -2.01 10.75
C PHE A 301 1.13 -1.58 12.05
N GLY A 302 1.82 -0.82 12.89
CA GLY A 302 1.28 -0.21 14.10
C GLY A 302 0.30 0.93 13.83
N LEU A 303 -0.21 1.50 14.93
CA LEU A 303 -1.05 2.70 14.90
C LEU A 303 -0.27 3.94 14.44
N LEU A 304 -0.99 4.94 13.95
CA LEU A 304 -0.37 6.20 13.52
C LEU A 304 0.23 6.94 14.75
N PRO A 305 1.52 7.32 14.72
CA PRO A 305 2.15 8.04 15.82
C PRO A 305 1.66 9.48 15.93
N PHE A 306 1.54 10.00 17.15
CA PHE A 306 1.03 11.36 17.40
C PHE A 306 1.86 12.48 16.76
N ASN A 307 3.18 12.28 16.60
CA ASN A 307 4.08 13.21 15.91
C ASN A 307 3.62 13.50 14.46
N THR A 308 2.91 12.57 13.80
CA THR A 308 2.32 12.88 12.48
C THR A 308 1.33 14.04 12.55
N PHE A 309 0.50 14.15 13.58
CA PHE A 309 -0.43 15.28 13.70
C PHE A 309 0.29 16.59 13.98
N GLU A 310 1.38 16.56 14.74
CA GLU A 310 2.21 17.73 15.04
C GLU A 310 2.80 18.32 13.75
N ARG A 311 3.46 17.49 12.93
CA ARG A 311 4.00 17.90 11.62
C ARG A 311 2.92 18.45 10.67
N LEU A 312 1.75 17.82 10.63
CA LEU A 312 0.64 18.29 9.79
C LEU A 312 0.01 19.59 10.33
N SER A 313 0.12 19.85 11.63
CA SER A 313 -0.35 21.09 12.25
C SER A 313 0.62 22.23 12.01
N ASP A 314 1.92 21.94 11.95
CA ASP A 314 2.99 22.89 11.64
C ASP A 314 2.88 23.53 10.24
N THR A 315 2.25 22.83 9.29
CA THR A 315 1.95 23.32 7.94
C THR A 315 0.53 23.89 7.81
N LEU A 316 -0.20 24.02 8.92
CA LEU A 316 -1.62 24.40 8.99
C LEU A 316 -2.60 23.45 8.28
N LEU A 317 -2.09 22.37 7.65
CA LEU A 317 -2.89 21.42 6.90
C LEU A 317 -3.91 20.71 7.79
N PHE A 318 -3.49 20.26 8.99
CA PHE A 318 -4.38 19.55 9.90
C PHE A 318 -5.56 20.42 10.35
N TYR A 319 -5.31 21.68 10.73
CA TYR A 319 -6.36 22.61 11.12
C TYR A 319 -7.35 22.90 9.98
N ALA A 320 -6.82 23.19 8.78
CA ALA A 320 -7.64 23.40 7.59
C ALA A 320 -8.47 22.16 7.25
N TYR A 321 -7.88 20.97 7.35
CA TYR A 321 -8.54 19.71 7.09
C TYR A 321 -9.70 19.45 8.06
N ILE A 322 -9.48 19.56 9.37
CA ILE A 322 -10.53 19.34 10.38
C ILE A 322 -11.68 20.35 10.22
N PHE A 323 -11.35 21.61 9.92
CA PHE A 323 -12.34 22.64 9.62
C PHE A 323 -13.23 22.27 8.42
N VAL A 324 -12.62 21.94 7.28
CA VAL A 324 -13.35 21.54 6.07
C VAL A 324 -14.13 20.23 6.27
N LEU A 325 -13.53 19.25 6.93
CA LEU A 325 -14.14 17.97 7.24
C LEU A 325 -15.39 18.14 8.09
N SER A 326 -15.32 18.94 9.15
CA SER A 326 -16.45 19.17 10.06
C SER A 326 -17.65 19.76 9.31
N ILE A 327 -17.43 20.79 8.51
CA ILE A 327 -18.49 21.45 7.73
C ILE A 327 -19.10 20.49 6.71
N THR A 328 -18.25 19.76 5.97
CA THR A 328 -18.70 18.86 4.90
C THR A 328 -19.39 17.61 5.44
N VAL A 329 -18.97 17.06 6.59
CA VAL A 329 -19.66 15.97 7.29
C VAL A 329 -21.05 16.40 7.74
N ILE A 330 -21.17 17.58 8.36
CA ILE A 330 -22.48 18.10 8.78
C ILE A 330 -23.42 18.25 7.56
N ALA A 331 -22.92 18.83 6.46
CA ALA A 331 -23.69 18.94 5.23
C ALA A 331 -24.08 17.57 4.64
N ALA A 332 -23.17 16.60 4.65
CA ALA A 332 -23.42 15.24 4.17
C ALA A 332 -24.47 14.51 5.01
N LEU A 333 -24.42 14.63 6.34
CA LEU A 333 -25.41 14.06 7.25
C LEU A 333 -26.79 14.68 7.05
N ALA A 334 -26.86 16.00 6.87
CA ALA A 334 -28.11 16.70 6.56
C ALA A 334 -28.72 16.20 5.25
N VAL A 335 -27.91 16.06 4.19
CA VAL A 335 -28.34 15.52 2.89
C VAL A 335 -28.78 14.06 3.01
N ALA A 336 -28.01 13.23 3.71
CA ALA A 336 -28.35 11.81 3.91
C ALA A 336 -29.68 11.67 4.67
N PHE A 337 -29.88 12.45 5.74
CA PHE A 337 -31.12 12.45 6.50
C PHE A 337 -32.32 12.92 5.67
N HIS A 338 -32.13 13.98 4.87
CA HIS A 338 -33.15 14.46 3.93
C HIS A 338 -33.51 13.38 2.91
N ASN A 339 -32.50 12.81 2.25
CA ASN A 339 -32.68 11.74 1.27
C ASN A 339 -33.44 10.56 1.88
N LEU A 340 -33.09 10.14 3.10
CA LEU A 340 -33.77 9.04 3.79
C LEU A 340 -35.23 9.34 4.16
N SER A 341 -35.57 10.62 4.38
CA SER A 341 -36.89 11.05 4.85
C SER A 341 -37.88 11.36 3.71
N ASP A 342 -37.41 11.85 2.57
CA ASP A 342 -38.24 12.54 1.57
C ASP A 342 -38.87 11.62 0.50
N SER A 343 -39.34 10.43 0.90
CA SER A 343 -40.07 9.54 -0.02
C SER A 343 -41.59 9.80 -0.04
N THR A 344 -42.13 10.63 0.85
CA THR A 344 -43.58 10.77 1.07
C THR A 344 -44.21 12.02 0.42
N ASN A 345 -43.41 12.98 -0.08
CA ASN A 345 -43.92 14.29 -0.53
C ASN A 345 -43.62 14.65 -2.00
N GLN A 346 -43.37 13.68 -2.89
CA GLN A 346 -43.11 13.97 -4.31
C GLN A 346 -44.33 14.47 -5.11
N GLN A 347 -45.52 14.60 -4.51
CA GLN A 347 -46.74 15.07 -5.21
C GLN A 347 -47.25 16.45 -4.79
N SER A 348 -46.65 17.16 -3.84
CA SER A 348 -47.12 18.50 -3.48
C SER A 348 -46.01 19.44 -3.02
N MET A 349 -45.36 20.11 -3.96
CA MET A 349 -45.30 21.58 -4.00
C MET A 349 -44.35 22.04 -5.11
N GLY A 350 -44.92 22.68 -6.13
CA GLY A 350 -44.23 23.79 -6.76
C GLY A 350 -44.03 24.91 -5.73
N LYS A 351 -42.90 25.61 -5.82
CA LYS A 351 -42.60 26.87 -5.09
C LYS A 351 -42.55 26.76 -3.56
N VAL A 352 -41.45 26.23 -3.02
CA VAL A 352 -40.86 26.80 -1.78
C VAL A 352 -39.37 26.99 -2.03
N GLY A 353 -38.96 28.24 -2.21
CA GLY A 353 -37.56 28.63 -2.26
C GLY A 353 -36.95 28.70 -0.86
N LYS A 354 -35.63 28.48 -0.82
CA LYS A 354 -34.66 28.64 0.29
C LYS A 354 -34.43 27.39 1.17
N TYR A 355 -33.17 26.94 1.13
CA TYR A 355 -32.51 25.88 1.93
C TYR A 355 -32.44 24.47 1.35
N THR A 356 -32.05 24.31 0.09
CA THR A 356 -31.42 23.06 -0.35
C THR A 356 -29.92 23.11 -0.03
N ILE A 357 -29.51 22.55 1.11
CA ILE A 357 -28.11 22.20 1.35
C ILE A 357 -27.80 21.06 0.36
N GLY A 358 -27.31 21.39 -0.83
CA GLY A 358 -26.97 20.39 -1.86
C GLY A 358 -25.49 20.06 -1.79
N LEU A 359 -25.15 18.85 -1.33
CA LEU A 359 -23.78 18.35 -1.45
C LEU A 359 -23.58 17.76 -2.86
N LYS A 360 -22.60 18.28 -3.60
CA LYS A 360 -22.29 17.78 -4.94
C LYS A 360 -21.84 16.30 -4.90
N PRO A 361 -22.25 15.46 -5.87
CA PRO A 361 -21.84 14.05 -5.93
C PRO A 361 -20.33 13.83 -5.85
N GLU A 362 -19.57 14.67 -6.56
CA GLU A 362 -18.11 14.63 -6.56
C GLU A 362 -17.49 15.00 -5.21
N THR A 363 -18.14 15.87 -4.44
CA THR A 363 -17.69 16.24 -3.08
C THR A 363 -17.98 15.12 -2.10
N ALA A 364 -19.17 14.49 -2.20
CA ALA A 364 -19.54 13.34 -1.37
C ALA A 364 -18.59 12.15 -1.56
N TYR A 365 -18.18 11.90 -2.82
CA TYR A 365 -17.18 10.90 -3.18
C TYR A 365 -15.84 11.13 -2.48
N ASN A 366 -15.27 12.33 -2.60
CA ASN A 366 -13.99 12.68 -2.00
C ASN A 366 -14.06 12.76 -0.46
N LEU A 367 -15.20 13.18 0.11
CA LEU A 367 -15.44 13.18 1.56
C LEU A 367 -15.38 11.76 2.14
N THR A 368 -16.12 10.83 1.54
CA THR A 368 -16.17 9.45 2.04
C THR A 368 -14.82 8.76 1.84
N HIS A 369 -14.11 9.05 0.75
CA HIS A 369 -12.74 8.58 0.54
C HIS A 369 -11.77 9.05 1.63
N THR A 370 -11.76 10.35 1.96
CA THR A 370 -10.83 10.86 2.97
C THR A 370 -11.11 10.27 4.35
N ILE A 371 -12.38 10.04 4.71
CA ILE A 371 -12.77 9.38 5.97
C ILE A 371 -12.24 7.94 6.02
N LEU A 372 -12.49 7.15 4.96
CA LEU A 372 -12.04 5.76 4.90
C LEU A 372 -10.52 5.62 4.86
N PHE A 373 -9.82 6.51 4.14
CA PHE A 373 -8.36 6.57 4.19
C PHE A 373 -7.84 7.00 5.56
N GLY A 374 -8.54 7.89 6.26
CA GLY A 374 -8.23 8.26 7.64
C GLY A 374 -8.29 7.06 8.58
N PHE A 375 -9.38 6.28 8.56
CA PHE A 375 -9.47 5.05 9.36
C PHE A 375 -8.34 4.06 9.03
N LEU A 376 -8.03 3.89 7.74
CA LEU A 376 -6.94 3.02 7.31
C LEU A 376 -5.58 3.52 7.85
N ALA A 377 -5.28 4.80 7.72
CA ALA A 377 -4.03 5.41 8.18
C ALA A 377 -3.88 5.36 9.71
N LEU A 378 -4.95 5.66 10.46
CA LEU A 378 -4.97 5.55 11.92
C LEU A 378 -4.69 4.13 12.39
N SER A 379 -5.25 3.13 11.69
CA SER A 379 -5.04 1.72 12.01
C SER A 379 -3.65 1.21 11.62
N THR A 380 -3.07 1.73 10.54
CA THR A 380 -1.87 1.19 9.88
C THR A 380 -1.00 2.34 9.38
N MET A 381 0.04 2.68 10.13
CA MET A 381 0.92 3.82 9.86
C MET A 381 1.49 3.80 8.44
N ARG A 382 1.83 2.63 7.91
CA ARG A 382 2.35 2.46 6.54
C ARG A 382 1.42 3.02 5.46
N MET A 383 0.11 3.12 5.69
CA MET A 383 -0.87 3.61 4.72
C MET A 383 -1.14 5.12 4.80
N LYS A 384 -0.44 5.86 5.68
CA LYS A 384 -0.64 7.31 5.88
C LYS A 384 -0.46 8.16 4.62
N TYR A 385 0.35 7.70 3.66
CA TYR A 385 0.59 8.44 2.41
C TYR A 385 -0.66 8.57 1.53
N LEU A 386 -1.58 7.60 1.59
CA LEU A 386 -2.88 7.66 0.91
C LEU A 386 -3.78 8.73 1.51
N TRP A 387 -3.80 8.80 2.84
CA TRP A 387 -4.65 9.74 3.56
C TRP A 387 -4.10 11.16 3.44
N THR A 388 -2.82 11.37 3.75
CA THR A 388 -2.21 12.70 3.79
C THR A 388 -2.23 13.39 2.42
N SER A 389 -1.94 12.66 1.34
CA SER A 389 -2.05 13.21 -0.03
C SER A 389 -3.49 13.64 -0.36
N HIS A 390 -4.49 12.85 0.06
CA HIS A 390 -5.89 13.21 -0.12
C HIS A 390 -6.33 14.35 0.82
N MET A 391 -5.77 14.45 2.04
CA MET A 391 -6.00 15.58 2.94
C MET A 391 -5.58 16.90 2.29
N CYS A 392 -4.43 16.95 1.62
CA CYS A 392 -3.96 18.14 0.89
C CYS A 392 -5.00 18.61 -0.14
N VAL A 393 -5.54 17.67 -0.93
CA VAL A 393 -6.57 17.95 -1.93
C VAL A 393 -7.87 18.41 -1.28
N PHE A 394 -8.34 17.69 -0.28
CA PHE A 394 -9.66 17.91 0.33
C PHE A 394 -9.70 19.21 1.15
N ALA A 395 -8.67 19.46 1.97
CA ALA A 395 -8.53 20.70 2.73
C ALA A 395 -8.43 21.91 1.79
N SER A 396 -7.63 21.79 0.72
CA SER A 396 -7.46 22.90 -0.22
C SER A 396 -8.74 23.19 -0.98
N PHE A 397 -9.43 22.15 -1.46
CA PHE A 397 -10.75 22.28 -2.07
C PHE A 397 -11.67 23.10 -1.18
N GLY A 398 -11.75 22.75 0.10
CA GLY A 398 -12.71 23.35 0.99
C GLY A 398 -12.43 24.82 1.29
N LEU A 399 -11.17 25.19 1.52
CA LEU A 399 -10.77 26.60 1.69
C LEU A 399 -11.00 27.44 0.43
N CYS A 400 -10.92 26.82 -0.74
CA CYS A 400 -11.11 27.49 -2.02
C CYS A 400 -12.53 27.33 -2.58
N SER A 401 -13.46 26.70 -1.85
CA SER A 401 -14.83 26.45 -2.34
C SER A 401 -15.79 27.55 -1.88
N PRO A 402 -16.57 28.16 -2.79
CA PRO A 402 -17.57 29.15 -2.41
C PRO A 402 -18.68 28.55 -1.53
N GLU A 403 -19.01 27.27 -1.73
CA GLU A 403 -20.10 26.57 -1.03
C GLU A 403 -19.83 26.44 0.47
N ILE A 404 -18.58 26.17 0.85
CA ILE A 404 -18.19 26.02 2.25
C ILE A 404 -18.27 27.36 2.98
N TRP A 405 -17.72 28.41 2.36
CA TRP A 405 -17.79 29.77 2.91
C TRP A 405 -19.22 30.29 2.97
N GLU A 406 -20.05 29.96 1.97
CA GLU A 406 -21.47 30.30 1.97
C GLU A 406 -22.20 29.64 3.14
N LEU A 407 -21.99 28.34 3.37
CA LEU A 407 -22.62 27.62 4.47
C LEU A 407 -22.19 28.17 5.84
N LEU A 408 -20.89 28.45 6.00
CA LEU A 408 -20.34 29.02 7.23
C LEU A 408 -20.86 30.45 7.50
N LEU A 409 -20.79 31.35 6.52
CA LEU A 409 -21.17 32.74 6.71
C LEU A 409 -22.68 32.90 6.88
N LYS A 410 -23.49 32.01 6.30
CA LYS A 410 -24.92 31.93 6.59
C LYS A 410 -25.17 31.50 8.04
N LEU A 411 -24.44 30.50 8.53
CA LEU A 411 -24.56 30.03 9.91
C LEU A 411 -24.18 31.13 10.94
N ILE A 412 -23.17 31.94 10.62
CA ILE A 412 -22.70 33.06 11.47
C ILE A 412 -23.49 34.36 11.19
N HIS A 413 -24.50 34.36 10.32
CA HIS A 413 -25.28 35.55 9.92
C HIS A 413 -24.45 36.72 9.33
N LEU A 414 -23.25 36.43 8.82
CA LEU A 414 -22.31 37.41 8.22
C LEU A 414 -22.21 37.28 6.69
N TYR A 415 -23.23 36.68 6.06
CA TYR A 415 -23.27 36.41 4.64
C TYR A 415 -23.12 37.68 3.80
N ASN A 416 -22.06 37.72 2.99
CA ASN A 416 -21.87 38.73 1.96
C ASN A 416 -21.06 38.10 0.80
N PRO A 417 -21.55 38.15 -0.46
CA PRO A 417 -20.85 37.54 -1.59
C PRO A 417 -19.45 38.11 -1.82
N LYS A 418 -19.22 39.40 -1.52
CA LYS A 418 -17.87 40.00 -1.59
C LYS A 418 -16.93 39.40 -0.54
N ARG A 419 -17.41 39.10 0.67
CA ARG A 419 -16.61 38.47 1.73
C ARG A 419 -16.23 37.03 1.36
N ILE A 420 -17.13 36.27 0.76
CA ILE A 420 -16.84 34.91 0.26
C ILE A 420 -15.69 34.97 -0.75
N CYS A 421 -15.78 35.87 -1.73
CA CYS A 421 -14.73 36.05 -2.72
C CYS A 421 -13.39 36.41 -2.07
N ILE A 422 -13.39 37.39 -1.15
CA ILE A 422 -12.17 37.80 -0.44
C ILE A 422 -11.56 36.63 0.33
N MET A 423 -12.33 35.93 1.19
CA MET A 423 -11.84 34.83 2.02
C MET A 423 -11.30 33.66 1.19
N ARG A 424 -12.00 33.32 0.10
CA ARG A 424 -11.62 32.24 -0.83
C ARG A 424 -10.23 32.44 -1.43
N TYR A 425 -9.79 33.67 -1.65
CA TYR A 425 -8.47 33.95 -2.21
C TYR A 425 -7.46 34.35 -1.14
N SER A 426 -7.83 35.19 -0.18
CA SER A 426 -6.90 35.71 0.83
C SER A 426 -6.38 34.63 1.76
N ILE A 427 -7.23 33.70 2.23
CA ILE A 427 -6.82 32.66 3.18
C ILE A 427 -5.82 31.69 2.53
N PRO A 428 -6.09 31.09 1.35
CA PRO A 428 -5.11 30.25 0.67
C PRO A 428 -3.80 30.97 0.34
N ILE A 429 -3.86 32.26 -0.06
CA ILE A 429 -2.65 33.05 -0.36
C ILE A 429 -1.82 33.27 0.91
N LEU A 430 -2.45 33.61 2.03
CA LEU A 430 -1.75 33.78 3.31
C LEU A 430 -1.11 32.48 3.79
N ILE A 431 -1.80 31.34 3.62
CA ILE A 431 -1.23 30.02 3.92
C ILE A 431 -0.04 29.72 3.01
N LEU A 432 -0.16 29.96 1.70
CA LEU A 432 0.95 29.78 0.75
C LEU A 432 2.17 30.63 1.13
N LEU A 433 1.96 31.91 1.46
CA LEU A 433 3.03 32.80 1.91
C LEU A 433 3.69 32.28 3.19
N TYR A 434 2.89 31.83 4.17
CA TYR A 434 3.40 31.23 5.40
C TYR A 434 4.26 29.99 5.11
N LEU A 435 3.77 29.08 4.27
CA LEU A 435 4.48 27.86 3.90
C LEU A 435 5.81 28.18 3.20
N CYS A 436 5.80 29.12 2.26
CA CYS A 436 7.02 29.58 1.60
C CYS A 436 7.99 30.18 2.60
N CYS A 437 7.57 31.10 3.47
CA CYS A 437 8.48 31.75 4.41
C CYS A 437 9.06 30.78 5.46
N LYS A 438 8.26 29.85 5.99
CA LYS A 438 8.68 28.93 7.06
C LYS A 438 9.50 27.74 6.54
N PHE A 439 9.08 27.11 5.45
CA PHE A 439 9.64 25.82 5.02
C PHE A 439 10.63 25.91 3.85
N TRP A 440 10.64 27.01 3.09
CA TRP A 440 11.56 27.17 1.96
C TRP A 440 13.04 27.10 2.35
N PRO A 441 13.51 27.77 3.43
CA PRO A 441 14.93 27.73 3.79
C PRO A 441 15.42 26.31 4.10
N GLY A 442 14.66 25.57 4.93
CA GLY A 442 15.01 24.19 5.28
C GLY A 442 14.99 23.24 4.08
N MET A 443 14.00 23.39 3.18
CA MET A 443 13.95 22.58 1.96
C MET A 443 15.14 22.87 1.03
N MET A 444 15.57 24.13 0.92
CA MET A 444 16.74 24.47 0.11
C MET A 444 18.05 23.95 0.73
N GLU A 445 18.17 23.97 2.06
CA GLU A 445 19.30 23.38 2.77
C GLU A 445 19.37 21.87 2.51
N GLU A 446 18.25 21.15 2.65
CA GLU A 446 18.16 19.72 2.34
C GLU A 446 18.49 19.40 0.87
N LEU A 447 18.01 20.22 -0.07
CA LEU A 447 18.34 20.05 -1.50
C LEU A 447 19.82 20.29 -1.80
N SER A 448 20.51 21.07 -0.96
CA SER A 448 21.95 21.26 -1.07
C SER A 448 22.76 20.13 -0.43
N GLU A 449 22.15 19.34 0.47
CA GLU A 449 22.76 18.20 1.14
C GLU A 449 22.81 16.98 0.20
N LEU A 450 23.92 16.83 -0.53
CA LEU A 450 24.20 15.62 -1.30
C LEU A 450 24.58 14.47 -0.36
N ARG A 451 23.59 13.72 0.12
CA ARG A 451 23.84 12.52 0.94
C ARG A 451 24.38 11.38 0.07
N GLU A 452 25.59 10.93 0.36
CA GLU A 452 26.13 9.68 -0.17
C GLU A 452 25.72 8.50 0.73
N PHE A 453 25.41 7.36 0.12
CA PHE A 453 25.19 6.13 0.86
C PHE A 453 26.49 5.68 1.53
N TYR A 454 26.52 5.67 2.87
CA TYR A 454 27.69 5.29 3.64
C TYR A 454 27.40 4.08 4.53
N ASP A 455 27.70 2.89 4.00
CA ASP A 455 27.70 1.63 4.74
C ASP A 455 28.92 0.79 4.31
N PRO A 456 30.09 1.06 4.91
CA PRO A 456 31.34 0.41 4.51
C PRO A 456 31.31 -1.10 4.75
N ASP A 457 30.62 -1.56 5.79
CA ASP A 457 30.55 -2.99 6.14
C ASP A 457 29.77 -3.77 5.09
N THR A 458 28.64 -3.24 4.62
CA THR A 458 27.86 -3.88 3.54
C THR A 458 28.63 -3.83 2.22
N VAL A 459 29.27 -2.71 1.89
CA VAL A 459 30.09 -2.58 0.66
C VAL A 459 31.26 -3.57 0.68
N GLU A 460 31.97 -3.69 1.80
CA GLU A 460 33.05 -4.65 1.99
C GLU A 460 32.55 -6.09 1.80
N LEU A 461 31.42 -6.45 2.42
CA LEU A 461 30.80 -7.76 2.24
C LEU A 461 30.49 -8.05 0.76
N MET A 462 29.87 -7.11 0.04
CA MET A 462 29.53 -7.29 -1.38
C MET A 462 30.78 -7.44 -2.24
N ASN A 463 31.82 -6.64 -1.98
CA ASN A 463 33.11 -6.73 -2.67
C ASN A 463 33.79 -8.08 -2.40
N TRP A 464 33.77 -8.53 -1.14
CA TRP A 464 34.31 -9.84 -0.78
C TRP A 464 33.56 -10.97 -1.49
N ILE A 465 32.22 -10.95 -1.50
CA ILE A 465 31.41 -11.94 -2.23
C ILE A 465 31.80 -11.94 -3.71
N ASN A 466 31.93 -10.75 -4.31
CA ASN A 466 32.31 -10.60 -5.71
C ASN A 466 33.65 -11.24 -6.06
N SER A 467 34.67 -11.03 -5.24
CA SER A 467 36.05 -11.46 -5.50
C SER A 467 36.37 -12.88 -5.04
N ASN A 468 35.72 -13.38 -3.97
CA ASN A 468 36.14 -14.60 -3.27
C ASN A 468 35.15 -15.77 -3.42
N THR A 469 34.01 -15.60 -4.09
CA THR A 469 33.01 -16.66 -4.22
C THR A 469 32.65 -17.00 -5.68
N PRO A 470 32.36 -18.28 -5.99
CA PRO A 470 31.92 -18.68 -7.33
C PRO A 470 30.64 -17.94 -7.76
N ARG A 471 30.50 -17.66 -9.06
CA ARG A 471 29.30 -16.97 -9.61
C ARG A 471 27.99 -17.72 -9.38
N LYS A 472 28.04 -19.05 -9.23
CA LYS A 472 26.88 -19.92 -8.97
C LYS A 472 26.68 -20.24 -7.49
N ALA A 473 27.45 -19.63 -6.59
CA ALA A 473 27.33 -19.86 -5.17
C ALA A 473 25.94 -19.43 -4.66
N VAL A 474 25.39 -20.21 -3.75
CA VAL A 474 24.09 -19.96 -3.13
C VAL A 474 24.28 -19.40 -1.72
N PHE A 475 23.62 -18.28 -1.42
CA PHE A 475 23.68 -17.62 -0.13
C PHE A 475 22.38 -17.74 0.68
N ALA A 476 22.54 -17.92 1.99
CA ALA A 476 21.48 -17.87 2.99
C ALA A 476 21.73 -16.74 4.01
N GLY A 477 20.65 -16.18 4.56
CA GLY A 477 20.68 -15.00 5.42
C GLY A 477 19.31 -14.31 5.51
N SER A 478 19.27 -13.10 6.07
CA SER A 478 18.03 -12.31 6.13
C SER A 478 17.50 -11.95 4.75
N MET A 479 16.17 -11.81 4.64
CA MET A 479 15.53 -11.42 3.38
C MET A 479 16.02 -10.06 2.84
N GLN A 480 16.33 -9.12 3.74
CA GLN A 480 16.77 -7.77 3.39
C GLN A 480 18.20 -7.79 2.84
N LEU A 481 19.13 -8.43 3.56
CA LEU A 481 20.52 -8.51 3.14
C LEU A 481 20.67 -9.30 1.84
N LEU A 482 19.96 -10.42 1.69
CA LEU A 482 20.04 -11.24 0.49
C LEU A 482 19.52 -10.50 -0.76
N ALA A 483 18.56 -9.59 -0.63
CA ALA A 483 18.16 -8.73 -1.74
C ALA A 483 19.33 -7.86 -2.23
N GLY A 484 20.12 -7.30 -1.30
CA GLY A 484 21.37 -6.59 -1.59
C GLY A 484 22.41 -7.49 -2.24
N VAL A 485 22.61 -8.71 -1.73
CA VAL A 485 23.52 -9.71 -2.31
C VAL A 485 23.13 -9.98 -3.76
N LYS A 486 21.85 -10.23 -4.06
CA LYS A 486 21.40 -10.47 -5.44
C LYS A 486 21.65 -9.27 -6.34
N LEU A 487 21.34 -8.06 -5.87
CA LEU A 487 21.46 -6.84 -6.65
C LEU A 487 22.93 -6.52 -6.97
N CYS A 488 23.82 -6.57 -5.97
CA CYS A 488 25.21 -6.14 -6.10
C CYS A 488 26.14 -7.23 -6.66
N THR A 489 25.78 -8.51 -6.51
CA THR A 489 26.67 -9.63 -6.84
C THR A 489 26.05 -10.64 -7.80
N GLY A 490 24.74 -10.62 -8.01
CA GLY A 490 24.04 -11.55 -8.91
C GLY A 490 23.90 -12.99 -8.42
N ARG A 491 24.43 -13.32 -7.23
CA ARG A 491 24.43 -14.67 -6.62
C ARG A 491 23.00 -15.20 -6.41
N THR A 492 22.87 -16.52 -6.40
CA THR A 492 21.58 -17.18 -6.18
C THR A 492 21.20 -17.12 -4.71
N LEU A 493 19.93 -16.87 -4.42
CA LEU A 493 19.45 -16.71 -3.05
C LEU A 493 18.68 -17.94 -2.59
N THR A 494 18.76 -18.25 -1.30
CA THR A 494 17.81 -19.16 -0.66
C THR A 494 16.54 -18.45 -0.22
N ASN A 495 16.63 -17.18 0.19
CA ASN A 495 15.52 -16.45 0.75
C ASN A 495 15.46 -15.01 0.19
N HIS A 496 14.26 -14.44 0.08
CA HIS A 496 14.02 -13.07 -0.39
C HIS A 496 12.62 -12.58 0.06
N PRO A 497 12.34 -11.26 0.06
CA PRO A 497 11.20 -10.67 0.77
C PRO A 497 9.85 -10.81 0.04
N HIS A 498 9.57 -11.95 -0.58
CA HIS A 498 8.32 -12.23 -1.29
C HIS A 498 7.40 -13.16 -0.47
N TYR A 499 6.83 -12.59 0.59
CA TYR A 499 6.18 -13.35 1.65
C TYR A 499 4.76 -13.85 1.30
N GLU A 500 4.23 -13.52 0.11
CA GLU A 500 2.92 -14.00 -0.33
C GLU A 500 2.90 -15.52 -0.60
N ASP A 501 4.03 -16.07 -1.04
CA ASP A 501 4.16 -17.50 -1.34
C ASP A 501 4.34 -18.34 -0.07
N ASN A 502 3.48 -19.34 0.12
CA ASN A 502 3.51 -20.16 1.33
C ASN A 502 4.83 -20.92 1.51
N SER A 503 5.34 -21.49 0.42
CA SER A 503 6.57 -22.27 0.48
C SER A 503 7.81 -21.40 0.78
N LEU A 504 7.77 -20.12 0.38
CA LEU A 504 8.82 -19.16 0.73
C LEU A 504 8.72 -18.68 2.17
N ARG A 505 7.51 -18.56 2.75
CA ARG A 505 7.35 -18.30 4.20
C ARG A 505 7.95 -19.42 5.03
N GLU A 506 7.65 -20.67 4.68
CA GLU A 506 8.23 -21.86 5.32
C GLU A 506 9.76 -21.85 5.20
N ARG A 507 10.29 -21.55 4.01
CA ARG A 507 11.73 -21.42 3.77
C ARG A 507 12.36 -20.28 4.55
N THR A 508 11.69 -19.13 4.68
CA THR A 508 12.14 -17.99 5.49
C THR A 508 12.26 -18.41 6.95
N LYS A 509 11.19 -19.02 7.50
CA LYS A 509 11.18 -19.52 8.89
C LYS A 509 12.29 -20.53 9.13
N ALA A 510 12.57 -21.41 8.16
CA ALA A 510 13.63 -22.39 8.23
C ALA A 510 15.04 -21.75 8.15
N VAL A 511 15.28 -20.82 7.22
CA VAL A 511 16.56 -20.09 7.13
C VAL A 511 16.81 -19.27 8.39
N TYR A 512 15.77 -18.67 8.98
CA TYR A 512 15.90 -17.86 10.19
C TYR A 512 16.20 -18.67 11.45
N GLN A 513 16.15 -20.01 11.41
CA GLN A 513 16.59 -20.85 12.52
C GLN A 513 18.06 -20.65 12.89
N ILE A 514 18.86 -20.01 12.02
CA ILE A 514 20.22 -19.53 12.35
C ILE A 514 20.23 -18.55 13.54
N TYR A 515 19.12 -17.89 13.85
CA TYR A 515 18.98 -16.99 15.00
C TYR A 515 18.28 -17.65 16.20
N ALA A 516 17.86 -18.92 16.09
CA ALA A 516 17.14 -19.66 17.11
C ALA A 516 18.08 -20.47 18.04
N LYS A 517 17.51 -21.08 19.08
CA LYS A 517 18.17 -22.05 19.97
C LYS A 517 18.10 -23.46 19.39
N ARG A 518 19.04 -23.78 18.49
CA ARG A 518 19.08 -25.03 17.69
C ARG A 518 20.51 -25.59 17.61
N SER A 519 20.62 -26.90 17.39
CA SER A 519 21.89 -27.59 17.20
C SER A 519 22.54 -27.21 15.86
N PRO A 520 23.88 -27.27 15.75
CA PRO A 520 24.55 -27.00 14.48
C PRO A 520 24.21 -28.01 13.38
N GLU A 521 23.94 -29.27 13.74
CA GLU A 521 23.52 -30.34 12.83
C GLU A 521 22.18 -30.00 12.16
N ASP A 522 21.19 -29.60 12.96
CA ASP A 522 19.85 -29.25 12.48
C ASP A 522 19.90 -28.04 11.53
N VAL A 523 20.63 -26.99 11.93
CA VAL A 523 20.76 -25.78 11.12
C VAL A 523 21.50 -26.06 9.82
N HIS A 524 22.56 -26.88 9.85
CA HIS A 524 23.27 -27.29 8.63
C HIS A 524 22.36 -28.06 7.68
N ALA A 525 21.61 -29.04 8.19
CA ALA A 525 20.68 -29.84 7.39
C ALA A 525 19.61 -28.96 6.71
N LEU A 526 19.02 -28.01 7.45
CA LEU A 526 18.03 -27.06 6.92
C LEU A 526 18.62 -26.16 5.82
N LEU A 527 19.80 -25.60 6.02
CA LEU A 527 20.43 -24.76 5.01
C LEU A 527 20.84 -25.56 3.77
N ARG A 528 21.29 -26.81 3.95
CA ARG A 528 21.64 -27.72 2.86
C ARG A 528 20.43 -28.21 2.08
N SER A 529 19.28 -28.42 2.70
CA SER A 529 18.05 -28.77 1.96
C SER A 529 17.64 -27.67 0.96
N PHE A 530 18.10 -26.44 1.17
CA PHE A 530 17.89 -25.31 0.26
C PHE A 530 19.06 -25.04 -0.69
N GLY A 531 20.09 -25.89 -0.69
CA GLY A 531 21.27 -25.78 -1.53
C GLY A 531 22.23 -24.65 -1.13
N ALA A 532 22.16 -24.12 0.09
CA ALA A 532 23.05 -23.04 0.52
C ALA A 532 24.52 -23.50 0.54
N ASP A 533 25.42 -22.71 -0.05
CA ASP A 533 26.87 -22.89 0.07
C ASP A 533 27.46 -22.04 1.20
N TYR A 534 26.87 -20.86 1.41
CA TYR A 534 27.29 -19.88 2.42
C TYR A 534 26.08 -19.40 3.22
N VAL A 535 26.30 -19.09 4.49
CA VAL A 535 25.34 -18.41 5.36
C VAL A 535 25.96 -17.14 5.91
N ILE A 536 25.18 -16.05 5.88
CA ILE A 536 25.55 -14.76 6.44
C ILE A 536 24.76 -14.56 7.74
N LEU A 537 25.48 -14.29 8.83
CA LEU A 537 24.91 -13.93 10.12
C LEU A 537 25.09 -12.44 10.36
N GLU A 538 24.02 -11.81 10.85
CA GLU A 538 23.97 -10.38 11.15
C GLU A 538 23.92 -10.16 12.66
N ASP A 539 24.85 -9.36 13.18
CA ASP A 539 24.93 -9.06 14.61
C ASP A 539 23.75 -8.22 15.08
N SER A 540 23.24 -7.35 14.20
CA SER A 540 22.04 -6.53 14.42
C SER A 540 20.79 -7.37 14.72
N ILE A 541 20.70 -8.57 14.14
CA ILE A 541 19.58 -9.50 14.35
C ILE A 541 19.86 -10.43 15.53
N CYS A 542 21.06 -11.00 15.62
CA CYS A 542 21.42 -11.92 16.69
C CYS A 542 21.30 -11.27 18.08
N TYR A 543 21.75 -10.02 18.18
CA TYR A 543 21.75 -9.23 19.41
C TYR A 543 20.70 -8.12 19.42
N GLU A 544 19.61 -8.27 18.65
CA GLU A 544 18.59 -7.24 18.49
C GLU A 544 18.06 -6.71 19.85
N ARG A 545 18.11 -5.38 20.02
CA ARG A 545 17.60 -4.67 21.22
C ARG A 545 16.53 -3.62 20.91
N ARG A 546 16.28 -3.31 19.63
CA ARG A 546 15.32 -2.28 19.22
C ARG A 546 13.91 -2.64 19.64
N HIS A 547 13.49 -3.87 19.37
CA HIS A 547 12.15 -4.34 19.70
C HIS A 547 12.05 -4.81 21.16
N ARG A 548 10.88 -4.58 21.75
CA ARG A 548 10.54 -5.08 23.10
C ARG A 548 10.52 -6.62 23.10
N ARG A 549 10.69 -7.21 24.28
CA ARG A 549 10.58 -8.66 24.47
C ARG A 549 9.25 -9.17 23.91
N GLY A 550 9.28 -10.26 23.14
CA GLY A 550 8.12 -10.81 22.44
C GLY A 550 7.95 -10.30 21.00
N CYS A 551 8.70 -9.28 20.58
CA CYS A 551 8.66 -8.75 19.21
C CYS A 551 10.01 -8.72 18.49
N ARG A 552 11.08 -9.20 19.13
CA ARG A 552 12.37 -9.41 18.47
C ARG A 552 12.30 -10.65 17.60
N LEU A 553 13.01 -10.68 16.46
CA LEU A 553 12.94 -11.84 15.57
C LEU A 553 13.29 -13.14 16.28
N ARG A 554 14.30 -13.11 17.15
CA ARG A 554 14.73 -14.25 17.96
C ARG A 554 13.67 -14.72 18.97
N ASP A 555 12.91 -13.79 19.55
CA ASP A 555 11.84 -14.12 20.50
C ASP A 555 10.68 -14.81 19.76
N LEU A 556 10.35 -14.32 18.55
CA LEU A 556 9.33 -14.95 17.68
C LEU A 556 9.72 -16.38 17.28
N LEU A 557 11.01 -16.62 17.00
CA LEU A 557 11.53 -17.94 16.70
C LEU A 557 11.51 -18.87 17.92
N ASP A 558 11.82 -18.35 19.11
CA ASP A 558 11.78 -19.12 20.34
C ASP A 558 10.34 -19.58 20.64
N VAL A 559 9.36 -18.67 20.60
CA VAL A 559 7.93 -19.00 20.78
C VAL A 559 7.44 -19.99 19.72
N ALA A 560 7.83 -19.79 18.45
CA ALA A 560 7.44 -20.67 17.35
C ALA A 560 8.07 -22.08 17.45
N ASN A 561 9.16 -22.24 18.19
CA ASN A 561 9.81 -23.51 18.50
C ASN A 561 9.36 -24.10 19.85
N GLY A 562 8.48 -23.41 20.61
CA GLY A 562 8.06 -23.85 21.94
C GLY A 562 9.10 -23.61 23.04
N HIS A 563 10.04 -22.68 22.82
CA HIS A 563 11.11 -22.34 23.74
C HIS A 563 10.83 -21.05 24.51
N MET A 564 11.31 -20.97 25.75
CA MET A 564 11.29 -19.75 26.55
C MET A 564 12.17 -18.65 25.94
N MET A 565 11.65 -17.43 25.92
CA MET A 565 12.31 -16.23 25.40
C MET A 565 13.37 -15.69 26.37
N ASP A 566 14.44 -15.09 25.82
CA ASP A 566 15.51 -14.49 26.62
C ASP A 566 15.11 -13.17 27.31
N GLY A 567 15.73 -12.92 28.46
CA GLY A 567 15.57 -11.69 29.25
C GLY A 567 14.41 -11.74 30.26
N PRO A 568 14.30 -10.72 31.13
CA PRO A 568 13.30 -10.67 32.18
C PRO A 568 11.88 -10.53 31.61
N GLY A 569 10.93 -11.25 32.20
CA GLY A 569 9.51 -11.19 31.90
C GLY A 569 8.83 -12.56 31.94
N GLU A 570 7.50 -12.57 31.95
CA GLU A 570 6.71 -13.80 31.97
C GLU A 570 6.76 -14.52 30.61
N ASN A 571 6.74 -15.85 30.63
CA ASN A 571 6.60 -16.70 29.44
C ASN A 571 5.25 -17.41 29.53
N ASP A 572 4.69 -17.78 28.38
CA ASP A 572 3.54 -18.67 28.37
C ASP A 572 3.89 -19.98 29.11
N PRO A 573 2.99 -20.52 29.95
CA PRO A 573 3.29 -21.63 30.86
C PRO A 573 3.64 -22.95 30.15
N ASP A 574 3.33 -23.08 28.87
CA ASP A 574 3.62 -24.26 28.06
C ASP A 574 5.00 -24.23 27.36
N LEU A 575 5.73 -23.10 27.43
CA LEU A 575 7.05 -22.96 26.84
C LEU A 575 8.13 -23.67 27.68
N LYS A 576 9.02 -24.38 27.01
CA LYS A 576 10.09 -25.18 27.65
C LYS A 576 11.45 -24.48 27.56
N LEU A 577 12.37 -24.83 28.45
CA LEU A 577 13.77 -24.43 28.30
C LEU A 577 14.36 -25.13 27.06
N ALA A 578 15.09 -24.39 26.22
CA ALA A 578 15.73 -24.99 25.05
C ALA A 578 16.93 -25.86 25.46
N GLY A 579 17.13 -26.98 24.77
CA GLY A 579 18.26 -27.89 25.01
C GLY A 579 19.59 -27.43 24.41
N HIS A 580 19.59 -26.38 23.59
CA HIS A 580 20.78 -25.84 22.92
C HIS A 580 20.92 -24.34 23.15
N PRO A 581 22.15 -23.80 23.15
CA PRO A 581 22.38 -22.36 23.14
C PRO A 581 21.90 -21.73 21.82
N ARG A 582 21.88 -20.41 21.77
CA ARG A 582 21.50 -19.67 20.56
C ARG A 582 22.58 -19.83 19.49
N PHE A 583 22.18 -20.32 18.31
CA PHE A 583 23.13 -20.69 17.25
C PHE A 583 24.03 -19.52 16.82
N CYS A 584 23.45 -18.34 16.55
CA CYS A 584 24.19 -17.18 16.05
C CYS A 584 25.24 -16.63 17.04
N GLU A 585 25.11 -16.93 18.33
CA GLU A 585 26.09 -16.56 19.35
C GLU A 585 27.17 -17.63 19.46
N GLU A 586 26.76 -18.90 19.58
CA GLU A 586 27.67 -20.01 19.88
C GLU A 586 28.62 -20.33 18.72
N ILE A 587 28.15 -20.21 17.47
CA ILE A 587 28.97 -20.46 16.27
C ILE A 587 30.23 -19.58 16.21
N LYS A 588 30.19 -18.38 16.81
CA LYS A 588 31.33 -17.44 16.83
C LYS A 588 32.49 -17.93 17.68
N ARG A 589 32.24 -18.86 18.61
CA ARG A 589 33.24 -19.44 19.52
C ARG A 589 34.11 -20.51 18.86
N ASN A 590 33.80 -20.90 17.61
CA ASN A 590 34.55 -21.92 16.84
C ASN A 590 34.68 -23.27 17.58
N LEU A 591 33.62 -23.69 18.29
CA LEU A 591 33.62 -24.98 18.99
C LEU A 591 33.62 -26.16 17.99
N PRO A 592 34.21 -27.32 18.34
CA PRO A 592 34.32 -28.48 17.45
C PRO A 592 33.00 -28.94 16.78
N PRO A 593 31.85 -28.98 17.49
CA PRO A 593 30.57 -29.33 16.86
C PRO A 593 30.15 -28.38 15.75
N TYR A 594 30.51 -27.10 15.84
CA TYR A 594 30.16 -26.10 14.82
C TYR A 594 31.15 -26.11 13.66
N THR A 595 32.45 -26.25 13.93
CA THR A 595 33.49 -26.22 12.89
C THR A 595 33.44 -27.44 11.96
N ALA A 596 32.85 -28.55 12.41
CA ALA A 596 32.56 -29.71 11.56
C ALA A 596 31.60 -29.38 10.39
N TYR A 597 30.67 -28.43 10.60
CA TYR A 597 29.64 -28.07 9.64
C TYR A 597 29.86 -26.69 8.99
N PHE A 598 30.53 -25.77 9.69
CA PHE A 598 30.65 -24.36 9.31
C PHE A 598 32.09 -23.88 9.43
N THR A 599 32.64 -23.37 8.33
CA THR A 599 33.96 -22.74 8.31
C THR A 599 33.80 -21.24 8.11
N ARG A 600 34.24 -20.42 9.06
CA ARG A 600 34.21 -18.95 8.91
C ARG A 600 35.17 -18.52 7.80
N VAL A 601 34.68 -17.76 6.83
CA VAL A 601 35.44 -17.32 5.64
C VAL A 601 35.50 -15.81 5.48
N PHE A 602 34.62 -15.07 6.14
CA PHE A 602 34.63 -13.62 6.20
C PHE A 602 34.06 -13.15 7.54
N GLN A 603 34.58 -12.03 8.02
CA GLN A 603 34.09 -11.34 9.20
C GLN A 603 34.44 -9.86 9.06
N ASN A 604 33.45 -9.01 9.30
CA ASN A 604 33.67 -7.60 9.62
C ASN A 604 32.88 -7.23 10.88
N LYS A 605 32.66 -5.93 11.12
CA LYS A 605 31.99 -5.47 12.35
C LYS A 605 30.53 -5.89 12.44
N THR A 606 29.86 -6.05 11.30
CA THR A 606 28.40 -6.29 11.23
C THR A 606 28.05 -7.71 10.78
N PHE A 607 28.86 -8.30 9.90
CA PHE A 607 28.55 -9.56 9.21
C PHE A 607 29.61 -10.63 9.46
N HIS A 608 29.13 -11.86 9.63
CA HIS A 608 29.96 -13.06 9.65
C HIS A 608 29.48 -14.04 8.57
N VAL A 609 30.38 -14.48 7.68
CA VAL A 609 30.05 -15.45 6.64
C VAL A 609 30.69 -16.78 6.94
N TYR A 610 29.88 -17.83 6.90
CA TYR A 610 30.33 -19.21 7.08
C TYR A 610 30.06 -20.00 5.80
N LYS A 611 31.08 -20.72 5.35
CA LYS A 611 30.99 -21.73 4.30
C LYS A 611 30.49 -23.03 4.93
N LEU A 612 29.47 -23.64 4.34
CA LEU A 612 28.95 -24.90 4.82
C LEU A 612 29.83 -26.05 4.32
N SER A 613 30.05 -27.07 5.15
CA SER A 613 30.69 -28.33 4.75
C SER A 613 29.76 -29.08 3.80
N ARG A 614 30.29 -29.58 2.68
CA ARG A 614 29.55 -30.51 1.82
C ARG A 614 29.82 -31.88 2.42
N ASN A 615 28.85 -32.46 3.12
CA ASN A 615 28.97 -33.86 3.51
C ASN A 615 29.24 -34.66 2.22
N LYS A 616 30.30 -35.48 2.25
CA LYS A 616 30.56 -36.47 1.21
C LYS A 616 29.43 -37.49 1.17
#